data_AF-B9WKA9-F1
#
_entry.id   AF-B9WKA9-F1
#
_cell.length_a   1.000
_cell.length_b   1.000
_cell.length_c   1.000
_cell.angle_alpha   90.00
_cell.angle_beta   90.00
_cell.angle_gamma   90.00
#
_symmetry.space_group_name_H-M   'P 1'
#
loop_
_entity.id
_entity.type
_entity.pdbx_description
1 polymer ?
#
loop_
_entity_poly.entity_id
_entity_poly.type
_entity_poly.pdbx_seq_one_letter_code
_entity_poly.pdbx_strand_id
1 'polypeptide(L)'
;MTHITDLPDEVLFQIYNYLEVSTLKALQLIPDFSETVKYYLYRNSLYLLRICDDQINSLTNKEKPLGYELSLLDTTTNNNNSNNNNESMKKHISHFRHYQVNLSLIKFDNLLNKLDCYKDTIIQDIFNRDISNGNGNGNSNGNSNGNSQGQVSIKLLIQLNYSLSTFNQVKDCLVNMDKVSKYFSNNGKNSITIDLELNSHDK
;
A
#
# COMPACT_ATOMS: atom_id res chain seq x y z
N MET A 1 21.66 31.76 18.97
CA MET A 1 21.76 31.24 17.59
C MET A 1 20.70 30.18 17.47
N THR A 2 19.72 30.35 16.59
CA THR A 2 18.70 29.32 16.31
C THR A 2 19.27 28.36 15.29
N HIS A 3 19.36 27.08 15.65
CA HIS A 3 19.75 26.04 14.71
C HIS A 3 18.53 25.61 13.88
N ILE A 4 18.76 25.17 12.65
CA ILE A 4 17.69 24.70 11.77
C ILE A 4 16.93 23.49 12.36
N THR A 5 17.58 22.74 13.26
CA THR A 5 16.99 21.66 14.07
C THR A 5 15.94 22.13 15.08
N ASP A 6 15.96 23.41 15.45
CA ASP A 6 15.04 23.99 16.43
C ASP A 6 13.71 24.43 15.78
N LEU A 7 13.58 24.29 14.46
CA LEU A 7 12.38 24.64 13.72
C LEU A 7 11.27 23.59 13.96
N PRO A 8 10.00 24.02 14.07
CA PRO A 8 8.87 23.09 14.10
C PRO A 8 8.80 22.22 12.83
N ASP A 9 8.29 20.99 12.99
CA ASP A 9 8.12 20.02 11.91
C ASP A 9 7.35 20.58 10.71
N GLU A 10 6.35 21.43 10.95
CA GLU A 10 5.57 22.05 9.88
C GLU A 10 6.43 22.95 8.97
N VAL A 11 7.38 23.67 9.57
CA VAL A 11 8.31 24.53 8.85
C VAL A 11 9.37 23.68 8.14
N LEU A 12 9.87 22.64 8.80
CA LEU A 12 10.79 21.68 8.18
C LEU A 12 10.16 20.99 6.96
N PHE A 13 8.88 20.60 7.03
CA PHE A 13 8.18 19.99 5.91
C PHE A 13 7.99 20.94 4.74
N GLN A 14 7.79 22.24 5.01
CA GLN A 14 7.79 23.25 3.94
C GLN A 14 9.15 23.34 3.26
N ILE A 15 10.25 23.25 4.01
CA ILE A 15 11.60 23.19 3.43
C ILE A 15 11.78 21.92 2.61
N TYR A 16 11.35 20.76 3.14
CA TYR A 16 11.45 19.47 2.46
C TYR A 16 10.72 19.44 1.12
N ASN A 17 9.61 20.17 0.97
CA ASN A 17 8.89 20.30 -0.31
C ASN A 17 9.74 20.86 -1.46
N TYR A 18 10.81 21.60 -1.15
CA TYR A 18 11.70 22.20 -2.16
C TYR A 18 12.98 21.38 -2.40
N LEU A 19 13.16 20.27 -1.69
CA LEU A 19 14.33 19.42 -1.80
C LEU A 19 14.04 18.21 -2.68
N GLU A 20 15.05 17.77 -3.44
CA GLU A 20 14.98 16.51 -4.15
C GLU A 20 14.96 15.33 -3.17
N VAL A 21 14.34 14.22 -3.58
CA VAL A 21 14.27 12.99 -2.76
C VAL A 21 15.67 12.46 -2.44
N SER A 22 16.62 12.61 -3.35
CA SER A 22 18.04 12.27 -3.14
C SER A 22 18.63 13.04 -1.96
N THR A 23 18.39 14.36 -1.91
CA THR A 23 18.82 15.26 -0.83
C THR A 23 18.12 14.94 0.49
N LEU A 24 16.81 14.67 0.46
CA LEU A 24 16.08 14.24 1.65
C LEU A 24 16.66 12.95 2.23
N LYS A 25 16.95 11.95 1.40
CA LYS A 25 17.60 10.71 1.85
C LYS A 25 18.97 10.94 2.48
N ALA A 26 19.74 11.91 1.98
CA ALA A 26 21.01 12.31 2.60
C ALA A 26 20.78 12.97 3.98
N LEU A 27 19.79 13.85 4.09
CA LEU A 27 19.40 14.47 5.38
C LEU A 27 18.93 13.44 6.41
N GLN A 28 18.30 12.35 5.96
CA GLN A 28 17.89 11.25 6.85
C GLN A 28 19.07 10.61 7.58
N LEU A 29 20.30 10.67 7.05
CA LEU A 29 21.50 10.14 7.71
C LEU A 29 21.93 10.99 8.90
N ILE A 30 21.43 12.21 9.02
CA ILE A 30 21.69 13.11 10.14
C ILE A 30 20.69 12.79 11.26
N PRO A 31 21.14 12.44 12.48
CA PRO A 31 20.27 12.00 13.57
C PRO A 31 19.10 12.97 13.86
N ASP A 32 19.36 14.27 13.84
CA ASP A 32 18.38 15.31 14.18
C ASP A 32 17.24 15.41 13.16
N PHE A 33 17.48 15.02 11.91
CA PHE A 33 16.48 15.06 10.82
C PHE A 33 15.94 13.67 10.47
N SER A 34 16.54 12.60 10.98
CA SER A 34 16.23 11.22 10.58
C SER A 34 14.75 10.90 10.69
N GLU A 35 14.14 11.11 11.85
CA GLU A 35 12.73 10.77 12.08
C GLU A 35 11.78 11.71 11.33
N THR A 36 12.07 13.01 11.27
CA THR A 36 11.20 14.00 10.60
C THR A 36 11.21 13.80 9.08
N VAL A 37 12.39 13.58 8.49
CA VAL A 37 12.54 13.24 7.07
C VAL A 37 11.87 11.92 6.75
N LYS A 38 12.11 10.88 7.57
CA LYS A 38 11.49 9.57 7.38
C LYS A 38 9.97 9.67 7.41
N TYR A 39 9.42 10.37 8.40
CA TYR A 39 7.98 10.63 8.50
C TYR A 39 7.45 11.37 7.25
N TYR A 40 8.14 12.43 6.82
CA TYR A 40 7.77 13.20 5.64
C TYR A 40 7.78 12.33 4.37
N LEU A 41 8.82 11.52 4.17
CA LEU A 41 8.93 10.63 3.02
C LEU A 41 7.79 9.62 3.00
N TYR A 42 7.52 8.90 4.08
CA TYR A 42 6.41 7.93 4.11
C TYR A 42 5.04 8.57 3.93
N ARG A 43 4.84 9.77 4.49
CA ARG A 43 3.57 10.47 4.41
C ARG A 43 3.24 10.92 2.99
N ASN A 44 4.25 11.29 2.20
CA ASN A 44 4.05 11.86 0.86
C ASN A 44 4.42 10.90 -0.28
N SER A 45 5.00 9.74 0.02
CA SER A 45 5.35 8.73 -1.00
C SER A 45 4.20 7.79 -1.28
N LEU A 46 4.16 7.30 -2.52
CA LEU A 46 3.28 6.23 -2.98
C LEU A 46 3.98 4.87 -2.84
N TYR A 47 3.32 3.90 -2.23
CA TYR A 47 3.77 2.51 -2.23
C TYR A 47 2.96 1.66 -3.22
N LEU A 48 3.64 0.90 -4.07
CA LEU A 48 3.00 0.09 -5.11
C LEU A 48 3.00 -1.40 -4.72
N LEU A 49 1.82 -1.98 -4.62
CA LEU A 49 1.59 -3.41 -4.40
C LEU A 49 1.00 -4.06 -5.65
N ARG A 50 1.40 -5.30 -5.92
CA ARG A 50 0.93 -6.07 -7.08
C ARG A 50 0.32 -7.38 -6.65
N ILE A 51 -0.85 -7.68 -7.21
CA ILE A 51 -1.52 -8.97 -7.11
C ILE A 51 -1.84 -9.41 -8.53
N CYS A 52 -1.19 -10.48 -8.99
CA CYS A 52 -1.39 -11.02 -10.32
C CYS A 52 -2.03 -12.41 -10.24
N ASP A 53 -2.89 -12.74 -11.19
CA ASP A 53 -3.23 -14.14 -11.48
C ASP A 53 -1.96 -14.89 -11.93
N ASP A 54 -1.76 -16.13 -11.47
CA ASP A 54 -0.61 -16.95 -11.84
C ASP A 54 -0.57 -17.22 -13.34
N GLN A 55 -1.74 -17.17 -13.99
CA GLN A 55 -1.87 -17.30 -15.43
C GLN A 55 -1.34 -16.08 -16.20
N ILE A 56 -1.24 -14.89 -15.59
CA ILE A 56 -0.72 -13.69 -16.29
C ILE A 56 0.80 -13.75 -16.41
N ASN A 57 1.48 -14.30 -15.40
CA ASN A 57 2.94 -14.43 -15.41
C ASN A 57 3.44 -15.29 -16.58
N SER A 58 2.62 -16.20 -17.13
CA SER A 58 2.95 -17.00 -18.31
C SER A 58 2.63 -16.31 -19.65
N LEU A 59 1.75 -15.30 -19.65
CA LEU A 59 1.30 -14.57 -20.84
C LEU A 59 2.19 -13.37 -21.17
N THR A 60 2.83 -12.76 -20.17
CA THR A 60 3.68 -11.58 -20.35
C THR A 60 5.16 -11.91 -20.25
N ASN A 61 5.83 -12.17 -21.38
CA ASN A 61 7.30 -12.14 -21.51
C ASN A 61 7.89 -10.71 -21.45
N LYS A 62 7.11 -9.72 -20.99
CA LYS A 62 7.52 -8.32 -20.92
C LYS A 62 7.99 -7.99 -19.50
N GLU A 63 9.00 -7.11 -19.45
CA GLU A 63 9.67 -6.58 -18.26
C GLU A 63 8.79 -6.60 -17.00
N LYS A 64 9.33 -7.16 -15.90
CA LYS A 64 8.63 -7.21 -14.62
C LYS A 64 8.08 -5.82 -14.29
N PRO A 65 6.75 -5.64 -14.18
CA PRO A 65 6.20 -4.32 -13.90
C PRO A 65 6.70 -3.78 -12.56
N LEU A 66 6.90 -2.47 -12.48
CA LEU A 66 7.25 -1.79 -11.22
C LEU A 66 6.23 -2.13 -10.12
N GLY A 67 6.73 -2.49 -8.93
CA GLY A 67 5.90 -2.77 -7.74
C GLY A 67 6.33 -4.00 -6.97
N TYR A 68 5.97 -4.06 -5.70
CA TYR A 68 6.27 -5.22 -4.84
C TYR A 68 5.13 -6.23 -4.92
N GLU A 69 5.46 -7.49 -5.22
CA GLU A 69 4.47 -8.56 -5.30
C GLU A 69 3.97 -8.93 -3.91
N LEU A 70 2.65 -8.97 -3.72
CA LEU A 70 2.05 -9.23 -2.42
C LEU A 70 2.37 -10.65 -1.91
N SER A 71 2.54 -11.61 -2.83
CA SER A 71 2.93 -13.00 -2.52
C SER A 71 4.26 -13.11 -1.75
N LEU A 72 5.17 -12.16 -1.92
CA LEU A 72 6.46 -12.14 -1.21
C LEU A 72 6.32 -11.79 0.28
N LEU A 73 5.18 -11.22 0.69
CA LEU A 73 4.88 -10.89 2.09
C LEU A 73 4.16 -12.03 2.82
N ASP A 74 3.82 -13.11 2.12
CA ASP A 74 3.07 -14.21 2.69
C ASP A 74 3.96 -15.04 3.64
N THR A 75 3.48 -15.22 4.87
CA THR A 75 4.24 -15.84 5.98
C THR A 75 4.07 -17.36 6.04
N THR A 76 3.37 -17.95 5.08
CA THR A 76 3.00 -19.37 5.06
C THR A 76 4.15 -20.31 4.63
N THR A 77 5.35 -19.80 4.36
CA THR A 77 6.50 -20.67 4.06
C THR A 77 7.30 -20.97 5.34
N ASN A 78 7.22 -22.22 5.80
CA ASN A 78 7.80 -22.88 6.99
C ASN A 78 9.33 -22.75 7.25
N ASN A 79 9.99 -21.67 6.86
CA ASN A 79 11.42 -21.43 7.13
C ASN A 79 11.59 -20.28 8.14
N ASN A 80 12.04 -20.63 9.35
CA ASN A 80 12.19 -19.73 10.50
C ASN A 80 13.07 -18.48 10.26
N ASN A 81 13.91 -18.44 9.22
CA ASN A 81 14.70 -17.25 8.85
C ASN A 81 13.97 -16.27 7.91
N SER A 82 12.90 -16.68 7.23
CA SER A 82 12.16 -15.80 6.30
C SER A 82 11.12 -14.92 7.02
N ASN A 83 10.65 -15.34 8.20
CA ASN A 83 9.57 -14.66 8.92
C ASN A 83 9.97 -13.27 9.43
N ASN A 84 11.19 -13.11 9.97
CA ASN A 84 11.65 -11.81 10.50
C ASN A 84 11.79 -10.73 9.42
N ASN A 85 12.22 -11.11 8.20
CA ASN A 85 12.35 -10.18 7.09
C ASN A 85 10.97 -9.73 6.57
N ASN A 86 10.00 -10.64 6.55
CA ASN A 86 8.64 -10.35 6.10
C ASN A 86 7.90 -9.45 7.08
N GLU A 87 8.06 -9.64 8.39
CA GLU A 87 7.50 -8.72 9.40
C GLU A 87 8.11 -7.31 9.32
N SER A 88 9.44 -7.20 9.19
CA SER A 88 10.12 -5.92 9.01
C SER A 88 9.63 -5.20 7.75
N MET A 89 9.45 -5.95 6.65
CA MET A 89 8.92 -5.40 5.40
C MET A 89 7.45 -4.96 5.55
N LYS A 90 6.57 -5.79 6.13
CA LYS A 90 5.18 -5.40 6.41
C LYS A 90 5.11 -4.14 7.27
N LYS A 91 5.95 -4.05 8.31
CA LYS A 91 6.09 -2.87 9.15
C LYS A 91 6.58 -1.67 8.35
N HIS A 92 7.59 -1.82 7.50
CA HIS A 92 8.05 -0.74 6.61
C HIS A 92 6.90 -0.23 5.71
N ILE A 93 6.19 -1.16 5.06
CA ILE A 93 5.08 -0.85 4.15
C ILE A 93 3.94 -0.18 4.90
N SER A 94 3.67 -0.53 6.16
CA SER A 94 2.61 0.08 6.95
C SER A 94 2.90 1.51 7.43
N HIS A 95 4.06 2.10 7.12
CA HIS A 95 4.29 3.52 7.40
C HIS A 95 3.70 4.44 6.31
N PHE A 96 3.52 3.93 5.08
CA PHE A 96 3.00 4.75 3.98
C PHE A 96 1.54 5.14 4.19
N ARG A 97 1.14 6.27 3.59
CA ARG A 97 -0.25 6.74 3.57
C ARG A 97 -0.93 6.63 2.22
N HIS A 98 -0.15 6.59 1.14
CA HIS A 98 -0.67 6.48 -0.21
C HIS A 98 -0.25 5.14 -0.80
N TYR A 99 -1.22 4.37 -1.29
CA TYR A 99 -1.02 3.07 -1.90
C TYR A 99 -1.59 3.05 -3.30
N GLN A 100 -0.90 2.33 -4.18
CA GLN A 100 -1.48 1.84 -5.42
C GLN A 100 -1.43 0.31 -5.40
N VAL A 101 -2.60 -0.32 -5.50
CA VAL A 101 -2.70 -1.78 -5.59
C VAL A 101 -3.08 -2.14 -7.02
N ASN A 102 -2.14 -2.74 -7.74
CA ASN A 102 -2.35 -3.20 -9.11
C ASN A 102 -2.85 -4.63 -9.07
N LEU A 103 -4.08 -4.84 -9.53
CA LEU A 103 -4.76 -6.12 -9.61
C LEU A 103 -4.82 -6.54 -11.07
N SER A 104 -3.94 -7.44 -11.49
CA SER A 104 -3.95 -7.95 -12.86
C SER A 104 -4.65 -9.31 -12.87
N LEU A 105 -5.71 -9.47 -13.65
CA LEU A 105 -6.50 -10.71 -13.71
C LEU A 105 -6.93 -11.10 -15.13
N ILE A 106 -7.23 -12.39 -15.29
CA ILE A 106 -7.93 -12.95 -16.47
C ILE A 106 -9.31 -13.45 -16.03
N LYS A 107 -9.37 -14.14 -14.87
CA LYS A 107 -10.61 -14.59 -14.25
C LYS A 107 -10.85 -13.87 -12.94
N PHE A 108 -12.06 -13.36 -12.76
CA PHE A 108 -12.39 -12.58 -11.56
C PHE A 108 -12.42 -13.44 -10.29
N ASP A 109 -12.94 -14.66 -10.36
CA ASP A 109 -13.00 -15.57 -9.21
C ASP A 109 -11.60 -15.91 -8.67
N ASN A 110 -10.61 -16.05 -9.55
CA ASN A 110 -9.22 -16.29 -9.15
C ASN A 110 -8.68 -15.13 -8.30
N LEU A 111 -8.98 -13.89 -8.69
CA LEU A 111 -8.59 -12.70 -7.94
C LEU A 111 -9.21 -12.72 -6.55
N LEU A 112 -10.51 -13.01 -6.44
CA LEU A 112 -11.19 -13.07 -5.15
C LEU A 112 -10.57 -14.13 -4.23
N ASN A 113 -10.32 -15.33 -4.75
CA ASN A 113 -9.68 -16.40 -4.00
C ASN A 113 -8.29 -15.97 -3.46
N LYS A 114 -7.49 -15.26 -4.27
CA LYS A 114 -6.20 -14.72 -3.83
C LYS A 114 -6.36 -13.65 -2.76
N LEU A 115 -7.32 -12.73 -2.92
CA LEU A 115 -7.60 -11.69 -1.93
C LEU A 115 -8.06 -12.30 -0.60
N ASP A 116 -8.84 -13.38 -0.63
CA ASP A 116 -9.23 -14.13 0.57
C ASP A 116 -8.02 -14.74 1.28
N CYS A 117 -7.06 -15.32 0.54
CA CYS A 117 -5.82 -15.83 1.13
C CYS A 117 -5.00 -14.74 1.83
N TYR A 118 -4.97 -13.53 1.27
CA TYR A 118 -4.17 -12.42 1.81
C TYR A 118 -4.91 -11.56 2.83
N LYS A 119 -6.23 -11.76 2.96
CA LYS A 119 -7.10 -10.93 3.78
C LYS A 119 -6.57 -10.82 5.20
N ASP A 120 -6.44 -11.95 5.89
CA ASP A 120 -6.11 -11.98 7.31
C ASP A 120 -4.61 -11.88 7.59
N THR A 121 -3.76 -12.18 6.60
CA THR A 121 -2.31 -12.27 6.79
C THR A 121 -1.55 -11.02 6.37
N ILE A 122 -2.03 -10.25 5.39
CA ILE A 122 -1.28 -9.13 4.80
C ILE A 122 -2.15 -7.88 4.73
N ILE A 123 -3.39 -8.02 4.26
CA ILE A 123 -4.28 -6.89 4.02
C ILE A 123 -4.66 -6.24 5.35
N GLN A 124 -5.01 -7.03 6.36
CA GLN A 124 -5.26 -6.53 7.72
C GLN A 124 -4.05 -5.76 8.27
N ASP A 125 -2.86 -6.36 8.24
CA ASP A 125 -1.62 -5.77 8.78
C ASP A 125 -1.27 -4.41 8.14
N ILE A 126 -1.46 -4.28 6.82
CA ILE A 126 -1.05 -3.09 6.08
C ILE A 126 -2.13 -2.00 6.12
N PHE A 127 -3.40 -2.38 5.95
CA PHE A 127 -4.50 -1.44 5.66
C PHE A 127 -5.50 -1.25 6.79
N ASN A 128 -5.59 -2.18 7.75
CA ASN A 128 -6.51 -2.09 8.88
C ASN A 128 -5.79 -1.63 10.14
N ARG A 129 -5.34 -0.37 10.11
CA ARG A 129 -4.69 0.28 11.24
C ARG A 129 -5.74 0.79 12.21
N ASP A 130 -5.86 0.14 13.36
CA ASP A 130 -6.59 0.71 14.48
C ASP A 130 -5.72 1.74 15.23
N ILE A 131 -6.34 2.86 15.60
CA ILE A 131 -5.71 4.02 16.26
C ILE A 131 -5.49 3.70 17.76
N SER A 132 -4.95 2.53 18.07
CA SER A 132 -4.69 2.09 19.45
C SER A 132 -3.21 2.06 19.82
N ASN A 133 -2.30 2.45 18.91
CA ASN A 133 -0.87 2.59 19.22
C ASN A 133 -0.43 4.06 19.29
N GLY A 134 -1.07 4.80 20.19
CA GLY A 134 -0.35 5.80 20.98
C GLY A 134 0.36 5.04 22.10
N ASN A 135 1.68 5.01 22.03
CA ASN A 135 2.63 4.49 23.03
C ASN A 135 2.00 4.29 24.43
N GLY A 136 1.76 3.04 24.81
CA GLY A 136 1.31 2.67 26.14
C GLY A 136 2.42 2.84 27.17
N ASN A 137 2.67 4.08 27.58
CA ASN A 137 3.03 4.36 28.96
C ASN A 137 2.13 5.50 29.45
N GLY A 138 1.41 5.24 30.54
CA GLY A 138 0.17 5.91 30.89
C GLY A 138 0.24 7.43 31.01
N ASN A 139 -0.72 8.12 30.38
CA ASN A 139 -1.73 8.92 31.08
C ASN A 139 -2.70 9.46 30.03
N SER A 140 -3.93 8.97 30.03
CA SER A 140 -5.01 9.62 29.28
C SER A 140 -5.42 10.89 30.02
N ASN A 141 -5.11 12.04 29.44
CA ASN A 141 -5.90 13.24 29.66
C ASN A 141 -6.07 13.97 28.33
N GLY A 142 -7.33 14.19 27.97
CA GLY A 142 -7.76 14.52 26.62
C GLY A 142 -7.34 15.91 26.14
N ASN A 143 -7.19 16.01 24.82
CA ASN A 143 -7.81 17.06 24.02
C ASN A 143 -7.77 16.62 22.55
N SER A 144 -8.85 16.01 22.05
CA SER A 144 -8.94 15.52 20.67
C SER A 144 -9.28 16.68 19.73
N ASN A 145 -8.26 17.46 19.36
CA ASN A 145 -8.37 18.30 18.18
C ASN A 145 -8.06 17.43 16.96
N GLY A 146 -9.06 17.30 16.07
CA GLY A 146 -9.10 16.30 15.01
C GLY A 146 -7.90 16.37 14.07
N ASN A 147 -7.16 15.26 13.98
CA ASN A 147 -6.19 15.06 12.91
C ASN A 147 -6.24 13.60 12.45
N SER A 148 -6.58 13.41 11.18
CA SER A 148 -6.76 12.15 10.45
C SER A 148 -5.47 11.33 10.37
N GLN A 149 -5.07 10.70 11.48
CA GLN A 149 -3.79 9.99 11.55
C GLN A 149 -3.85 8.50 11.14
N GLY A 150 -5.04 7.91 11.00
CA GLY A 150 -5.21 6.50 10.61
C GLY A 150 -5.75 6.24 9.20
N GLN A 151 -6.17 7.27 8.46
CA GLN A 151 -6.72 7.10 7.12
C GLN A 151 -5.60 6.92 6.09
N VAL A 152 -5.70 5.87 5.28
CA VAL A 152 -4.86 5.69 4.10
C VAL A 152 -5.66 5.95 2.82
N SER A 153 -4.96 6.42 1.79
CA SER A 153 -5.48 6.60 0.45
C SER A 153 -5.02 5.44 -0.42
N ILE A 154 -5.95 4.75 -1.06
CA ILE A 154 -5.70 3.56 -1.86
C ILE A 154 -6.26 3.77 -3.26
N LYS A 155 -5.39 3.64 -4.25
CA LYS A 155 -5.75 3.57 -5.66
C LYS A 155 -5.73 2.12 -6.10
N LEU A 156 -6.91 1.56 -6.39
CA LEU A 156 -7.05 0.21 -6.94
C LEU A 156 -7.02 0.30 -8.46
N LEU A 157 -5.96 -0.20 -9.08
CA LEU A 157 -5.86 -0.31 -10.53
C LEU A 157 -6.18 -1.75 -10.93
N ILE A 158 -7.38 -1.97 -11.47
CA ILE A 158 -7.84 -3.28 -11.91
C ILE A 158 -7.56 -3.42 -13.40
N GLN A 159 -6.68 -4.34 -13.77
CA GLN A 159 -6.29 -4.63 -15.15
C GLN A 159 -6.86 -5.98 -15.56
N LEU A 160 -7.99 -5.95 -16.26
CA LEU A 160 -8.64 -7.15 -16.77
C LEU A 160 -8.13 -7.47 -18.18
N ASN A 161 -7.48 -8.63 -18.30
CA ASN A 161 -7.02 -9.17 -19.56
C ASN A 161 -8.06 -10.16 -20.09
N TYR A 162 -8.72 -9.85 -21.20
CA TYR A 162 -9.78 -10.67 -21.75
C TYR A 162 -9.55 -10.98 -23.23
N SER A 163 -10.21 -12.02 -23.72
CA SER A 163 -10.36 -12.36 -25.13
C SER A 163 -11.84 -12.52 -25.44
N LEU A 164 -12.20 -12.78 -26.71
CA LEU A 164 -13.59 -13.03 -27.08
C LEU A 164 -14.22 -14.18 -26.26
N SER A 165 -13.47 -15.23 -25.96
CA SER A 165 -13.95 -16.38 -25.18
C SER A 165 -14.10 -16.08 -23.68
N THR A 166 -13.45 -15.03 -23.16
CA THR A 166 -13.53 -14.61 -21.76
C THR A 166 -14.22 -13.27 -21.57
N PHE A 167 -14.91 -12.74 -22.59
CA PHE A 167 -15.58 -11.43 -22.53
C PHE A 167 -16.57 -11.30 -21.36
N ASN A 168 -17.22 -12.39 -20.94
CA ASN A 168 -18.09 -12.40 -19.77
C ASN A 168 -17.38 -11.96 -18.48
N GLN A 169 -16.05 -12.11 -18.39
CA GLN A 169 -15.26 -11.64 -17.26
C GLN A 169 -15.30 -10.11 -17.10
N VAL A 170 -15.56 -9.36 -18.17
CA VAL A 170 -15.76 -7.90 -18.11
C VAL A 170 -16.99 -7.57 -17.27
N LYS A 171 -18.11 -8.26 -17.53
CA LYS A 171 -19.34 -8.11 -16.74
C LYS A 171 -19.09 -8.51 -15.29
N ASP A 172 -18.46 -9.67 -15.07
CA ASP A 172 -18.19 -10.16 -13.72
C ASP A 172 -17.30 -9.18 -12.94
N CYS A 173 -16.31 -8.59 -13.60
CA CYS A 173 -15.45 -7.57 -13.01
C CYS A 173 -16.22 -6.31 -12.62
N LEU A 174 -17.05 -5.77 -13.50
CA LEU A 174 -17.83 -4.56 -13.23
C LEU A 174 -18.81 -4.75 -12.07
N VAL A 175 -19.51 -5.89 -12.02
CA VAL A 175 -20.50 -6.19 -10.98
C VAL A 175 -19.84 -6.42 -9.61
N ASN A 176 -18.62 -6.97 -9.58
CA ASN A 176 -17.96 -7.34 -8.34
C ASN A 176 -16.83 -6.39 -7.91
N MET A 177 -16.60 -5.29 -8.63
CA MET A 177 -15.58 -4.29 -8.30
C MET A 177 -15.73 -3.72 -6.88
N ASP A 178 -16.97 -3.52 -6.42
CA ASP A 178 -17.27 -3.12 -5.05
C ASP A 178 -16.86 -4.17 -4.00
N LYS A 179 -16.90 -5.47 -4.35
CA LYS A 179 -16.40 -6.52 -3.44
C LYS A 179 -14.89 -6.41 -3.25
N VAL A 180 -14.16 -6.11 -4.32
CA VAL A 180 -12.70 -5.94 -4.27
C VAL A 180 -12.32 -4.73 -3.42
N SER A 181 -13.04 -3.60 -3.55
CA SER A 181 -12.77 -2.42 -2.74
C SER A 181 -12.95 -2.67 -1.24
N LYS A 182 -13.92 -3.51 -0.85
CA LYS A 182 -14.21 -3.84 0.55
C LYS A 182 -13.01 -4.45 1.29
N TYR A 183 -12.16 -5.24 0.62
CA TYR A 183 -10.94 -5.79 1.24
C TYR A 183 -10.03 -4.70 1.80
N PHE A 184 -9.99 -3.54 1.15
CA PHE A 184 -9.07 -2.45 1.47
C PHE A 184 -9.74 -1.29 2.23
N SER A 185 -11.06 -1.36 2.43
CA SER A 185 -11.87 -0.24 2.93
C SER A 185 -11.69 0.07 4.41
N ASN A 186 -11.21 -0.89 5.20
CA ASN A 186 -11.14 -0.80 6.66
C ASN A 186 -12.44 -0.25 7.27
N ASN A 187 -13.56 -0.93 7.00
CA ASN A 187 -14.90 -0.50 7.42
C ASN A 187 -15.25 0.95 7.02
N GLY A 188 -14.77 1.40 5.86
CA GLY A 188 -15.00 2.74 5.31
C GLY A 188 -14.06 3.83 5.84
N LYS A 189 -13.06 3.50 6.66
CA LYS A 189 -12.05 4.45 7.14
C LYS A 189 -11.07 4.86 6.03
N ASN A 190 -10.77 3.95 5.10
CA ASN A 190 -9.80 4.21 4.03
C ASN A 190 -10.46 4.90 2.83
N SER A 191 -9.75 5.84 2.21
CA SER A 191 -10.19 6.45 0.96
C SER A 191 -9.81 5.55 -0.21
N ILE A 192 -10.78 5.08 -0.98
CA ILE A 192 -10.55 4.20 -2.12
C ILE A 192 -10.95 4.88 -3.42
N THR A 193 -10.06 4.83 -4.40
CA THR A 193 -10.33 5.17 -5.80
C THR A 193 -10.09 3.93 -6.65
N ILE A 194 -10.89 3.73 -7.69
CA ILE A 194 -10.79 2.55 -8.55
C ILE A 194 -10.67 2.98 -10.00
N ASP A 195 -9.59 2.53 -10.64
CA ASP A 195 -9.38 2.63 -12.08
C ASP A 195 -9.51 1.23 -12.69
N LEU A 196 -10.23 1.12 -13.79
CA LEU A 196 -10.39 -0.13 -14.54
C LEU A 196 -9.76 0.01 -15.93
N GLU A 197 -8.81 -0.87 -16.22
CA GLU A 197 -8.21 -1.03 -17.54
C GLU A 197 -8.66 -2.36 -18.14
N LEU A 198 -9.26 -2.29 -19.34
CA LEU A 198 -9.71 -3.44 -20.10
C LEU A 198 -8.72 -3.70 -21.24
N ASN A 199 -7.98 -4.80 -21.15
CA ASN A 199 -6.96 -5.17 -22.12
C ASN A 199 -7.45 -6.36 -22.94
N SER A 200 -7.88 -6.09 -24.18
CA SER A 200 -8.19 -7.15 -25.15
C SER A 200 -6.90 -7.79 -25.64
N HIS A 201 -6.79 -9.11 -25.52
CA HIS A 201 -5.77 -9.91 -26.20
C HIS A 201 -6.44 -10.61 -27.39
N ASP A 202 -6.69 -9.84 -28.44
CA ASP A 202 -7.09 -10.38 -29.73
C ASP A 202 -5.84 -10.94 -30.42
N LYS A 203 -5.79 -12.27 -30.56
CA LYS A 203 -4.96 -12.97 -31.55
C LYS A 203 -5.87 -13.64 -32.55
#